data_AF-A0A3R7E5V3-F1
#
_entry.id   AF-A0A3R7E5V3-F1
#
_cell.length_a   1.000
_cell.length_b   1.000
_cell.length_c   1.000
_cell.angle_alpha   90.00
_cell.angle_beta   90.00
_cell.angle_gamma   90.00
#
_symmetry.space_group_name_H-M   'P 1'
#
loop_
_entity.id
_entity.type
_entity.pdbx_description
1 polymer ?
#
loop_
_entity_poly.entity_id
_entity_poly.type
_entity_poly.pdbx_seq_one_letter_code
_entity_poly.pdbx_strand_id
1 'polypeptide(L)'
;MVDVGEEAPDFTLPSDSGDTVSLRDFRGKKGRLVFLSERRTSGGTREAKEFRDLFDEFKKENAVILGVSKDSVESHRRFKEKHNLPFILLSDTEAKVLKLYGVWNERHMYGRGFMGTERTTFLIDENGIVRKVYRKVKVKGHVEDCLLDLRHTASHEDSRFSLQKFRYVWS
;
A
#
# COMPACT_ATOMS: atom_id res chain seq x y z
N MET A 1 -14.15 -5.73 -6.01
CA MET A 1 -13.09 -5.87 -4.98
C MET A 1 -11.81 -6.04 -5.75
N VAL A 2 -10.71 -5.39 -5.36
CA VAL A 2 -9.47 -5.44 -6.13
C VAL A 2 -8.71 -6.72 -5.81
N ASP A 3 -8.38 -7.53 -6.81
CA ASP A 3 -7.74 -8.83 -6.67
C ASP A 3 -6.36 -8.93 -7.37
N VAL A 4 -5.63 -10.00 -7.07
CA VAL A 4 -4.29 -10.26 -7.66
C VAL A 4 -4.41 -10.45 -9.17
N GLY A 5 -3.54 -9.78 -9.92
CA GLY A 5 -3.52 -9.78 -11.38
C GLY A 5 -4.33 -8.66 -12.01
N GLU A 6 -5.17 -7.96 -11.24
CA GLU A 6 -5.93 -6.81 -11.73
C GLU A 6 -5.09 -5.53 -11.75
N GLU A 7 -5.45 -4.61 -12.64
CA GLU A 7 -4.94 -3.25 -12.59
C GLU A 7 -5.49 -2.54 -11.34
N ALA A 8 -4.60 -1.97 -10.54
CA ALA A 8 -4.97 -1.20 -9.38
C ALA A 8 -5.76 0.05 -9.80
N PRO A 9 -6.99 0.25 -9.30
CA PRO A 9 -7.80 1.40 -9.64
C PRO A 9 -7.08 2.71 -9.33
N ASP A 10 -6.98 3.60 -10.33
CA ASP A 10 -6.34 4.91 -10.11
C ASP A 10 -7.14 5.75 -9.11
N PHE A 11 -6.42 6.60 -8.39
CA PHE A 11 -7.01 7.55 -7.45
C PHE A 11 -6.10 8.76 -7.29
N THR A 12 -6.68 9.83 -6.78
CA THR A 12 -5.98 11.05 -6.42
C THR A 12 -6.47 11.52 -5.06
N LEU A 13 -5.56 11.70 -4.10
CA LEU A 13 -5.87 12.10 -2.73
C LEU A 13 -4.90 13.17 -2.22
N PRO A 14 -5.33 14.02 -1.27
CA PRO A 14 -4.43 14.91 -0.55
C PRO A 14 -3.54 14.10 0.41
N SER A 15 -2.26 14.45 0.44
CA SER A 15 -1.24 13.85 1.30
C SER A 15 -1.01 14.62 2.59
N ASP A 16 -0.22 14.05 3.50
CA ASP A 16 0.19 14.67 4.77
C ASP A 16 0.94 16.00 4.63
N SER A 17 1.60 16.25 3.48
CA SER A 17 2.24 17.55 3.19
C SER A 17 1.23 18.61 2.77
N GLY A 18 0.02 18.22 2.35
CA GLY A 18 -0.98 19.08 1.72
C GLY A 18 -0.95 19.02 0.19
N ASP A 19 0.06 18.38 -0.40
CA ASP A 19 0.11 18.15 -1.84
C ASP A 19 -0.85 17.04 -2.26
N THR A 20 -1.23 17.04 -3.53
CA THR A 20 -2.05 15.98 -4.11
C THR A 20 -1.16 14.88 -4.70
N VAL A 21 -1.48 13.62 -4.41
CA VAL A 21 -0.75 12.44 -4.89
C VAL A 21 -1.72 11.53 -5.63
N SER A 22 -1.35 11.10 -6.84
CA SER A 22 -2.10 10.11 -7.62
C SER A 22 -1.36 8.79 -7.71
N LEU A 23 -2.10 7.68 -7.79
CA LEU A 23 -1.49 6.35 -7.97
C LEU A 23 -0.69 6.28 -9.28
N ARG A 24 -1.22 6.86 -10.37
CA ARG A 24 -0.50 6.98 -11.66
C ARG A 24 0.85 7.69 -11.58
N ASP A 25 1.11 8.52 -10.57
CA ASP A 25 2.38 9.23 -10.42
C ASP A 25 3.54 8.27 -10.12
N PHE A 26 3.23 7.02 -9.76
CA PHE A 26 4.20 5.96 -9.48
C PHE A 26 4.34 4.93 -10.61
N ARG A 27 3.42 4.91 -11.59
CA ARG A 27 3.48 3.99 -12.74
C ARG A 27 4.67 4.30 -13.65
N GLY A 28 5.32 3.27 -14.18
CA GLY A 28 6.48 3.41 -15.08
C GLY A 28 7.75 3.98 -14.44
N LYS A 29 7.69 4.42 -13.17
CA LYS A 29 8.87 4.60 -12.33
C LYS A 29 9.27 3.21 -11.82
N LYS A 30 10.52 2.99 -11.41
CA LYS A 30 10.97 1.71 -10.80
C LYS A 30 10.29 1.39 -9.44
N GLY A 31 9.16 2.04 -9.16
CA GLY A 31 8.45 2.08 -7.90
C GLY A 31 7.47 0.93 -7.75
N ARG A 32 7.79 -0.07 -6.92
CA ARG A 32 6.76 -0.98 -6.41
C ARG A 32 5.97 -0.26 -5.32
N LEU A 33 4.65 -0.38 -5.28
CA LEU A 33 3.84 0.32 -4.29
C LEU A 33 3.39 -0.63 -3.18
N VAL A 34 3.51 -0.17 -1.94
CA VAL A 34 2.81 -0.75 -0.79
C VAL A 34 1.68 0.19 -0.41
N PHE A 35 0.45 -0.15 -0.82
CA PHE A 35 -0.75 0.55 -0.36
C PHE A 35 -1.25 -0.14 0.91
N LEU A 36 -1.27 0.55 2.05
CA LEU A 36 -1.89 0.04 3.26
C LEU A 36 -3.11 0.87 3.65
N SER A 37 -4.23 0.20 3.92
CA SER A 37 -5.39 0.85 4.53
C SER A 37 -5.11 0.98 6.03
N GLU A 38 -4.83 2.18 6.50
CA GLU A 38 -4.43 2.44 7.87
C GLU A 38 -5.63 2.90 8.73
N ARG A 39 -5.56 2.66 10.04
CA ARG A 39 -6.41 3.28 11.03
C ARG A 39 -5.58 3.63 12.25
N ARG A 40 -5.65 4.87 12.73
CA ARG A 40 -4.97 5.37 13.94
C ARG A 40 -5.51 4.71 15.22
N THR A 41 -5.15 3.45 15.41
CA THR A 41 -5.44 2.56 16.54
C THR A 41 -4.13 2.02 17.08
N SER A 42 -4.11 1.37 18.26
CA SER A 42 -2.87 0.75 18.78
C SER A 42 -2.20 -0.20 17.77
N GLY A 43 -3.00 -0.98 17.05
CA GLY A 43 -2.52 -1.85 15.97
C GLY A 43 -1.99 -1.07 14.76
N GLY A 44 -2.68 -0.01 14.32
CA GLY A 44 -2.21 0.80 13.18
C GLY A 44 -0.93 1.55 13.49
N THR A 45 -0.82 2.14 14.68
CA THR A 45 0.41 2.77 15.14
C THR A 45 1.58 1.79 15.22
N ARG A 46 1.33 0.53 15.59
CA ARG A 46 2.36 -0.51 15.59
C ARG A 46 2.81 -0.84 14.17
N GLU A 47 1.88 -1.10 13.27
CA GLU A 47 2.17 -1.41 11.86
C GLU A 47 2.94 -0.27 11.18
N ALA A 48 2.51 0.99 11.38
CA ALA A 48 3.20 2.16 10.83
C ALA A 48 4.64 2.29 11.34
N LYS A 49 4.89 1.96 12.62
CA LYS A 49 6.24 1.93 13.18
C LYS A 49 7.08 0.79 12.60
N GLU A 50 6.50 -0.39 12.43
CA GLU A 50 7.20 -1.53 11.80
C GLU A 50 7.59 -1.18 10.34
N PHE A 51 6.70 -0.52 9.57
CA PHE A 51 7.05 0.01 8.24
C PHE A 51 8.15 1.08 8.29
N ARG A 52 8.13 1.98 9.28
CA ARG A 52 9.21 2.96 9.49
C ARG A 52 10.53 2.25 9.75
N ASP A 53 10.55 1.28 10.66
CA ASP A 53 11.76 0.60 11.11
C ASP A 53 12.40 -0.22 9.97
N LEU A 54 11.59 -0.69 9.01
CA LEU A 54 12.05 -1.40 7.81
C LEU A 54 12.09 -0.52 6.53
N PHE A 55 11.87 0.80 6.66
CA PHE A 55 11.69 1.68 5.50
C PHE A 55 12.87 1.67 4.53
N ASP A 56 14.11 1.64 5.05
CA ASP A 56 15.30 1.61 4.21
C ASP A 56 15.41 0.32 3.40
N GLU A 57 14.89 -0.80 3.90
CA GLU A 57 14.83 -2.05 3.15
C GLU A 57 13.81 -1.97 2.01
N PHE A 58 12.63 -1.41 2.26
CA PHE A 58 11.66 -1.10 1.19
C PHE A 58 12.26 -0.15 0.15
N LYS A 59 13.03 0.86 0.58
CA LYS A 59 13.70 1.80 -0.31
C LYS A 59 14.75 1.13 -1.20
N LYS A 60 15.53 0.16 -0.69
CA LYS A 60 16.47 -0.65 -1.49
C LYS A 60 15.75 -1.44 -2.58
N GLU A 61 14.52 -1.84 -2.29
CA GLU A 61 13.61 -2.47 -3.25
C GLU A 61 12.91 -1.45 -4.19
N ASN A 62 13.33 -0.18 -4.19
CA ASN A 62 12.65 0.92 -4.90
C ASN A 62 11.16 1.00 -4.56
N ALA A 63 10.73 0.60 -3.36
CA ALA A 63 9.31 0.63 -3.00
C ALA A 63 8.89 2.00 -2.47
N VAL A 64 7.69 2.44 -2.84
CA VAL A 64 7.01 3.57 -2.22
C VAL A 64 5.88 3.04 -1.34
N ILE A 65 5.84 3.50 -0.08
CA ILE A 65 4.79 3.14 0.88
C ILE A 65 3.78 4.29 0.94
N LEU A 66 2.49 3.95 0.74
CA LEU A 66 1.35 4.86 0.88
C LEU A 66 0.40 4.31 1.96
N GLY A 67 0.25 5.04 3.06
CA GLY A 67 -0.81 4.79 4.05
C GLY A 67 -2.07 5.56 3.72
N VAL A 68 -3.23 4.92 3.67
CA VAL A 68 -4.51 5.57 3.33
C VAL A 68 -5.54 5.32 4.42
N SER A 69 -6.11 6.39 4.96
CA SER A 69 -7.22 6.29 5.94
C SER A 69 -8.22 7.43 5.76
N LYS A 70 -9.28 7.43 6.58
CA LYS A 70 -10.25 8.53 6.65
C LYS A 70 -9.78 9.73 7.47
N ASP A 71 -8.56 9.67 8.03
CA ASP A 71 -8.01 10.76 8.82
C ASP A 71 -7.75 11.98 7.92
N SER A 72 -7.89 13.19 8.48
CA SER A 72 -7.61 14.42 7.74
C SER A 72 -6.11 14.60 7.48
N VAL A 73 -5.77 15.45 6.52
CA VAL A 73 -4.38 15.89 6.24
C VAL A 73 -3.66 16.34 7.53
N GLU A 74 -4.30 17.20 8.32
CA GLU A 74 -3.74 17.69 9.58
C GLU A 74 -3.53 16.57 10.61
N SER A 75 -4.47 15.62 10.67
CA SER A 75 -4.35 14.43 11.51
C SER A 75 -3.12 13.60 11.08
N HIS A 76 -2.96 13.33 9.79
CA HIS A 76 -1.83 12.60 9.25
C HIS A 76 -0.49 13.29 9.48
N ARG A 77 -0.42 14.61 9.27
CA ARG A 77 0.79 15.41 9.53
C ARG A 77 1.28 15.24 10.97
N ARG A 78 0.39 15.44 11.95
CA ARG A 78 0.71 15.25 13.38
C ARG A 78 1.11 13.81 13.71
N PHE A 79 0.49 12.83 13.05
CA PHE A 79 0.82 11.41 13.26
C PHE A 79 2.21 11.07 12.75
N LYS A 80 2.52 11.53 11.54
CA LYS A 80 3.81 11.38 10.88
C LYS A 80 4.93 12.03 11.69
N GLU A 81 4.75 13.26 12.14
CA GLU A 81 5.69 13.96 13.01
C GLU A 81 5.88 13.22 14.34
N LYS A 82 4.78 12.85 15.02
CA LYS A 82 4.83 12.18 16.32
C LYS A 82 5.58 10.84 16.28
N HIS A 83 5.53 10.12 15.16
CA HIS A 83 6.12 8.80 15.03
C HIS A 83 7.32 8.72 14.09
N ASN A 84 7.76 9.86 13.54
CA ASN A 84 8.83 9.97 12.55
C ASN A 84 8.61 9.01 11.37
N LEU A 85 7.43 9.04 10.76
CA LEU A 85 7.11 8.14 9.64
C LEU A 85 7.74 8.68 8.34
N PRO A 86 8.61 7.93 7.65
CA PRO A 86 9.35 8.40 6.47
C PRO A 86 8.57 8.23 5.16
N PHE A 87 7.31 7.80 5.23
CA PHE A 87 6.46 7.49 4.07
C PHE A 87 5.24 8.42 3.99
N ILE A 88 4.50 8.31 2.89
CA ILE A 88 3.38 9.20 2.56
C ILE A 88 2.10 8.66 3.19
N LEU A 89 1.30 9.55 3.79
CA LEU A 89 -0.05 9.28 4.27
C LEU A 89 -1.06 10.09 3.48
N LEU A 90 -2.13 9.45 3.01
CA LEU A 90 -3.16 10.03 2.16
C LEU A 90 -4.52 10.05 2.88
N SER A 91 -5.15 11.22 2.83
CA SER A 91 -6.40 11.53 3.53
C SER A 91 -7.61 11.26 2.63
N ASP A 92 -8.27 10.12 2.81
CA ASP A 92 -9.53 9.72 2.15
C ASP A 92 -10.75 9.96 3.07
N THR A 93 -10.99 11.20 3.46
CA THR A 93 -12.04 11.59 4.43
C THR A 93 -13.44 11.10 4.03
N GLU A 94 -13.72 10.98 2.73
CA GLU A 94 -14.99 10.48 2.19
C GLU A 94 -15.04 8.95 1.99
N ALA A 95 -13.93 8.24 2.27
CA ALA A 95 -13.76 6.80 2.02
C ALA A 95 -14.01 6.39 0.56
N LYS A 96 -13.76 7.28 -0.41
CA LYS A 96 -13.96 6.99 -1.84
C LYS A 96 -12.97 5.94 -2.32
N VAL A 97 -11.69 6.09 -1.99
CA VAL A 97 -10.65 5.13 -2.36
C VAL A 97 -10.77 3.85 -1.55
N LEU A 98 -11.06 3.95 -0.24
CA LEU A 98 -11.30 2.78 0.60
C LEU A 98 -12.49 1.93 0.09
N LYS A 99 -13.55 2.55 -0.43
CA LYS A 99 -14.66 1.84 -1.09
C LYS A 99 -14.24 1.27 -2.45
N LEU A 100 -13.53 2.05 -3.26
CA LEU A 100 -13.03 1.64 -4.58
C LEU A 100 -12.19 0.35 -4.48
N TYR A 101 -11.34 0.26 -3.47
CA TYR A 101 -10.51 -0.92 -3.19
C TYR A 101 -11.24 -2.05 -2.44
N GLY A 102 -12.51 -1.84 -2.06
CA GLY A 102 -13.32 -2.84 -1.35
C GLY A 102 -12.89 -3.11 0.09
N VAL A 103 -12.22 -2.15 0.73
CA VAL A 103 -11.73 -2.27 2.11
C VAL A 103 -12.60 -1.52 3.11
N TRP A 104 -13.64 -0.81 2.67
CA TRP A 104 -14.63 -0.15 3.51
C TRP A 104 -15.89 -1.02 3.67
N ASN A 105 -15.94 -1.81 4.75
CA ASN A 105 -16.93 -2.86 4.93
C ASN A 105 -17.76 -2.64 6.20
N GLU A 106 -18.98 -3.18 6.21
CA GLU A 106 -19.80 -3.25 7.42
C GLU A 106 -19.23 -4.30 8.38
N ARG A 107 -19.21 -3.96 9.67
CA ARG A 107 -18.82 -4.83 10.76
C ARG A 107 -19.91 -4.83 11.82
N HIS A 108 -20.24 -6.01 12.33
CA HIS A 108 -21.15 -6.14 13.46
C HIS A 108 -20.34 -6.32 14.74
N MET A 109 -20.66 -5.54 15.77
CA MET A 109 -20.15 -5.76 17.12
C MET A 109 -21.27 -5.50 18.11
N TYR A 110 -21.49 -6.44 19.02
CA TYR A 110 -22.56 -6.37 20.02
C TYR A 110 -23.95 -6.07 19.40
N GLY A 111 -24.26 -6.70 18.27
CA GLY A 111 -25.55 -6.55 17.57
C GLY A 111 -25.75 -5.23 16.82
N ARG A 112 -24.74 -4.33 16.79
CA ARG A 112 -24.80 -3.09 16.00
C ARG A 112 -23.85 -3.15 14.81
N GLY A 113 -24.36 -2.83 13.63
CA GLY A 113 -23.57 -2.64 12.42
C GLY A 113 -22.87 -1.28 12.44
N PHE A 114 -21.60 -1.26 12.07
CA PHE A 114 -20.84 -0.04 11.80
C PHE A 114 -19.95 -0.22 10.59
N MET A 115 -19.78 0.84 9.81
CA MET A 115 -18.82 0.84 8.73
C MET A 115 -17.40 1.04 9.25
N GLY A 116 -16.46 0.27 8.73
CA GLY A 116 -15.06 0.37 9.12
C GLY A 116 -14.11 -0.11 8.04
N THR A 117 -12.87 0.37 8.14
CA THR A 117 -11.78 -0.07 7.28
C THR A 117 -11.35 -1.47 7.70
N GLU A 118 -11.35 -2.40 6.77
CA GLU A 118 -10.64 -3.67 6.89
C GLU A 118 -9.16 -3.46 6.58
N ARG A 119 -8.30 -3.66 7.59
CA ARG A 119 -6.84 -3.55 7.43
C ARG A 119 -6.37 -4.49 6.32
N THR A 120 -5.93 -3.88 5.24
CA THR A 120 -5.56 -4.53 3.99
C THR A 120 -4.30 -3.88 3.44
N THR A 121 -3.40 -4.67 2.87
CA THR A 121 -2.22 -4.18 2.16
C THR A 121 -2.20 -4.75 0.74
N PHE A 122 -1.95 -3.89 -0.24
CA PHE A 122 -1.76 -4.28 -1.63
C PHE A 122 -0.30 -4.04 -2.01
N LEU A 123 0.32 -5.04 -2.62
CA LEU A 123 1.60 -4.89 -3.31
C LEU A 123 1.30 -4.71 -4.80
N ILE A 124 1.74 -3.59 -5.37
CA ILE A 124 1.45 -3.21 -6.75
C ILE A 124 2.80 -3.04 -7.47
N ASP A 125 2.92 -3.60 -8.67
CA ASP A 125 4.13 -3.46 -9.48
C ASP A 125 4.23 -2.09 -10.18
N GLU A 126 5.31 -1.85 -10.90
CA GLU A 126 5.54 -0.62 -11.67
C GLU A 126 4.55 -0.40 -12.83
N ASN A 127 3.87 -1.45 -13.28
CA ASN A 127 2.84 -1.38 -14.33
C ASN A 127 1.45 -1.06 -13.74
N GLY A 128 1.35 -0.96 -12.41
CA GLY A 128 0.08 -0.75 -11.72
C GLY A 128 -0.72 -2.03 -11.52
N ILE A 129 -0.14 -3.21 -11.69
CA ILE A 129 -0.81 -4.50 -11.47
C ILE A 129 -0.64 -4.96 -10.03
N VAL A 130 -1.73 -5.40 -9.42
CA VAL A 130 -1.74 -5.94 -8.06
C VAL A 130 -1.08 -7.30 -8.05
N ARG A 131 0.06 -7.42 -7.36
CA ARG A 131 0.83 -8.67 -7.26
C ARG A 131 0.49 -9.47 -6.01
N LYS A 132 0.04 -8.78 -4.95
CA LYS A 132 -0.38 -9.43 -3.70
C LYS A 132 -1.44 -8.59 -3.00
N VAL A 133 -2.39 -9.27 -2.35
CA VAL A 133 -3.35 -8.64 -1.44
C VAL A 133 -3.35 -9.37 -0.11
N TYR A 134 -3.08 -8.65 0.96
CA TYR A 134 -3.21 -9.11 2.34
C TYR A 134 -4.49 -8.55 2.92
N ARG A 135 -5.50 -9.38 3.15
CA ARG A 135 -6.79 -8.96 3.74
C ARG A 135 -6.85 -9.36 5.21
N LYS A 136 -7.67 -8.65 6.00
CA LYS A 136 -7.84 -8.90 7.45
C LYS A 136 -6.50 -9.04 8.19
N VAL A 137 -5.57 -8.15 7.88
CA VAL A 137 -4.19 -8.20 8.35
C VAL A 137 -4.11 -8.25 9.88
N LYS A 138 -3.30 -9.19 10.37
CA LYS A 138 -2.78 -9.20 11.74
C LYS A 138 -1.40 -8.54 11.72
N VAL A 139 -1.19 -7.53 12.54
CA VAL A 139 0.02 -6.67 12.47
C VAL A 139 1.31 -7.46 12.66
N LYS A 140 1.35 -8.40 13.60
CA LYS A 140 2.57 -9.14 13.93
C LYS A 140 3.09 -9.92 12.71
N GLY A 141 4.30 -9.56 12.24
CA GLY A 141 5.00 -10.22 11.13
C GLY A 141 4.59 -9.72 9.74
N HIS A 142 3.57 -8.86 9.66
CA HIS A 142 2.98 -8.45 8.39
C HIS A 142 3.93 -7.60 7.54
N VAL A 143 4.68 -6.71 8.17
CA VAL A 143 5.61 -5.81 7.45
C VAL A 143 6.78 -6.60 6.87
N GLU A 144 7.29 -7.58 7.62
CA GLU A 144 8.31 -8.50 7.16
C GLU A 144 7.81 -9.35 5.99
N ASP A 145 6.58 -9.89 6.07
CA ASP A 145 5.95 -10.63 4.99
C ASP A 145 5.82 -9.76 3.73
N CYS A 146 5.39 -8.50 3.87
CA CYS A 146 5.34 -7.55 2.77
C CYS A 146 6.69 -7.35 2.10
N LEU A 147 7.77 -7.18 2.88
CA LEU A 147 9.13 -6.99 2.36
C LEU A 147 9.65 -8.24 1.64
N LEU A 148 9.39 -9.44 2.19
CA LEU A 148 9.77 -10.71 1.57
C LEU A 148 9.04 -10.93 0.24
N ASP A 149 7.73 -10.76 0.20
CA ASP A 149 6.94 -10.90 -1.03
C ASP A 149 7.34 -9.86 -2.09
N LEU A 150 7.68 -8.66 -1.64
CA LEU A 150 8.19 -7.62 -2.53
C LEU A 150 9.46 -8.11 -3.24
N ARG A 151 10.45 -8.61 -2.50
CA ARG A 151 11.70 -9.19 -3.04
C ARG A 151 11.47 -10.34 -4.01
N HIS A 152 10.53 -11.22 -3.69
CA HIS A 152 10.19 -12.37 -4.53
C HIS A 152 9.52 -11.97 -5.84
N THR A 153 8.75 -10.89 -5.84
CA THR A 153 8.08 -10.38 -7.05
C THR A 153 9.11 -9.87 -8.08
N ALA A 154 10.15 -9.16 -7.63
CA ALA A 154 11.20 -8.66 -8.53
C ALA A 154 12.01 -9.78 -9.20
N SER A 155 12.33 -10.87 -8.48
CA SER A 155 13.14 -11.96 -9.05
C SER A 155 12.44 -12.76 -10.15
N HIS A 156 11.10 -12.79 -10.15
CA HIS A 156 10.31 -13.49 -11.17
C HIS A 156 10.12 -12.67 -12.46
N GLU A 157 10.17 -11.34 -12.39
CA GLU A 157 10.12 -10.48 -13.58
C GLU A 157 11.47 -10.44 -14.31
N ASP A 158 12.59 -10.38 -13.58
CA ASP A 158 13.94 -10.43 -14.17
C ASP A 158 14.21 -11.74 -14.94
N SER A 159 13.68 -12.86 -14.45
CA SER A 159 13.82 -14.17 -15.11
C SER A 159 12.93 -14.32 -16.36
N ARG A 160 11.73 -13.70 -16.39
CA ARG A 160 10.89 -13.65 -17.61
C ARG A 160 11.45 -12.70 -18.67
N PHE A 161 11.99 -11.55 -18.27
CA PHE A 161 12.64 -10.61 -19.19
C PHE A 161 13.91 -11.19 -19.81
N SER A 162 14.71 -11.94 -19.04
CA SER A 162 15.87 -12.68 -19.55
C SER A 162 15.47 -13.68 -20.65
N LEU A 163 14.42 -14.49 -20.42
CA LEU A 163 13.96 -15.48 -21.38
C LEU A 163 13.35 -14.87 -22.66
N GLN A 164 12.68 -13.72 -22.56
CA GLN A 164 12.16 -13.01 -23.75
C GLN A 164 13.27 -12.35 -24.58
N LYS A 165 14.33 -11.81 -23.96
CA LYS A 165 15.50 -11.28 -24.70
C LYS A 165 16.26 -12.36 -25.45
N PHE A 166 16.37 -13.57 -24.91
CA PHE A 166 17.00 -14.69 -25.62
C PHE A 166 16.25 -15.10 -26.90
N ARG A 167 14.95 -14.82 -26.98
CA ARG A 167 14.12 -15.21 -28.11
C ARG A 167 14.20 -14.25 -29.31
N TYR A 168 14.84 -13.08 -29.16
CA TYR A 168 15.02 -12.07 -30.21
C TYR A 168 16.47 -11.97 -30.74
N VAL A 169 17.41 -12.77 -30.22
CA VAL A 169 18.82 -12.77 -30.67
C VAL A 169 19.09 -13.81 -31.76
N TRP A 170 18.06 -14.55 -32.20
CA TRP A 170 18.12 -15.47 -33.33
C TRP A 170 16.93 -15.24 -34.27
N SER A 171 17.00 -14.18 -35.07
CA SER A 171 16.18 -13.97 -36.27
C SER A 171 16.95 -13.11 -37.26
#